data_AF-A0AAV4ILL5-F1
#
_entry.id   AF-A0AAV4ILL5-F1
#
_cell.length_a   1.000
_cell.length_b   1.000
_cell.length_c   1.000
_cell.angle_alpha   90.00
_cell.angle_beta   90.00
_cell.angle_gamma   90.00
#
_symmetry.space_group_name_H-M   'P 1'
#
loop_
_entity.id
_entity.type
_entity.pdbx_description
1 polymer ?
#
loop_
_entity_poly.entity_id
_entity_poly.type
_entity_poly.pdbx_seq_one_letter_code
_entity_poly.pdbx_strand_id
1 'polypeptide(L)'
;MSPSGEQLIWEAARASGAAPTYFRGHGAYLDGGLMANNPTLDVLTEIHEYNFGLKMQNRASDARPIGCVISLGCGRIPCIDVDNVDVFRPGGLVDLYKTVSGASALGRLIVDQATISEGRPVDRARAWCSMINTPYYRFSPLLSDDISLDCHDERALINMMWETQCYMVANRHRVHELVSLLRPGPNS
;
A
#
# COMPACT_ATOMS: atom_id res chain seq x y z
N MET A 1 11.45 2.47 -21.99
CA MET A 1 12.10 3.22 -20.89
C MET A 1 13.60 2.98 -20.99
N SER A 2 14.40 4.02 -21.12
CA SER A 2 15.86 3.90 -21.00
C SER A 2 16.20 3.37 -19.61
N PRO A 3 17.25 2.54 -19.45
CA PRO A 3 17.71 2.14 -18.12
C PRO A 3 18.07 3.42 -17.38
N SER A 4 17.42 3.68 -16.26
CA SER A 4 17.77 4.80 -15.40
C SER A 4 19.19 4.54 -14.88
N GLY A 5 20.13 5.45 -15.15
CA GLY A 5 21.44 5.43 -14.50
C GLY A 5 21.30 5.51 -12.98
N GLU A 6 22.40 5.34 -12.25
CA GLU A 6 22.41 5.49 -10.78
C GLU A 6 21.66 6.77 -10.35
N GLN A 7 20.62 6.59 -9.55
CA GLN A 7 19.80 7.69 -9.01
C GLN A 7 20.22 7.98 -7.58
N LEU A 8 20.13 9.25 -7.17
CA LEU A 8 20.42 9.62 -5.79
C LEU A 8 19.28 9.15 -4.88
N ILE A 9 19.63 8.59 -3.72
CA ILE A 9 18.66 8.04 -2.75
C ILE A 9 17.60 9.09 -2.36
N TRP A 10 18.00 10.35 -2.17
CA TRP A 10 17.08 11.42 -1.80
C TRP A 10 16.11 11.80 -2.92
N GLU A 11 16.50 11.67 -4.19
CA GLU A 11 15.63 11.93 -5.34
C GLU A 11 14.57 10.84 -5.45
N ALA A 12 14.97 9.57 -5.30
CA ALA A 12 14.05 8.44 -5.27
C ALA A 12 13.06 8.54 -4.10
N ALA A 13 13.54 8.86 -2.90
CA ALA A 13 12.69 9.05 -1.72
C ALA A 13 11.69 10.20 -1.92
N ARG A 14 12.14 11.33 -2.48
CA ARG A 14 11.28 12.48 -2.77
C ARG A 14 10.24 12.16 -3.85
N ALA A 15 10.64 11.52 -4.93
CA ALA A 15 9.75 11.13 -6.01
C ALA A 15 8.67 10.16 -5.51
N SER A 16 9.06 9.16 -4.71
CA SER A 16 8.15 8.17 -4.15
C SER A 16 7.11 8.77 -3.21
N GLY A 17 7.44 9.84 -2.47
CA GLY A 17 6.52 10.49 -1.52
C GLY A 17 5.81 11.74 -2.06
N ALA A 18 5.91 12.04 -3.36
CA ALA A 18 5.35 13.25 -3.96
C ALA A 18 3.83 13.14 -4.19
N ALA A 19 3.07 12.97 -3.10
CA ALA A 19 1.61 12.84 -3.10
C ALA A 19 0.94 13.96 -3.92
N PRO A 20 0.13 13.64 -4.94
CA PRO A 20 -0.64 14.64 -5.67
C PRO A 20 -1.49 15.42 -4.69
N THR A 21 -1.65 16.73 -4.94
CA THR A 21 -2.33 17.71 -4.07
C THR A 21 -1.55 18.17 -2.83
N TYR A 22 -0.58 17.40 -2.31
CA TYR A 22 0.27 17.81 -1.18
C TYR A 22 1.65 18.34 -1.62
N PHE A 23 2.26 17.70 -2.61
CA PHE A 23 3.59 18.07 -3.10
C PHE A 23 3.59 18.31 -4.62
N ARG A 24 4.45 19.22 -5.09
CA ARG A 24 4.73 19.34 -6.52
C ARG A 24 5.55 18.13 -6.96
N GLY A 25 5.16 17.50 -8.07
CA GLY A 25 5.86 16.36 -8.66
C GLY A 25 7.36 16.64 -8.86
N HIS A 26 8.18 15.61 -8.74
CA HIS A 26 9.63 15.71 -8.93
C HIS A 26 10.00 15.21 -10.33
N GLY A 27 10.22 16.14 -11.27
CA GLY A 27 10.46 15.80 -12.67
C GLY A 27 9.23 15.15 -13.31
N ALA A 28 9.41 13.98 -13.93
CA ALA A 28 8.33 13.19 -14.54
C ALA A 28 7.71 12.15 -13.57
N TYR A 29 8.13 12.13 -12.31
CA TYR A 29 7.70 11.14 -11.32
C TYR A 29 6.63 11.71 -10.37
N LEU A 30 5.67 10.85 -10.02
CA LEU A 30 4.57 11.09 -9.09
C LEU A 30 4.63 10.06 -7.94
N ASP A 31 3.89 10.31 -6.87
CA ASP A 31 3.78 9.40 -5.72
C ASP A 31 3.55 7.95 -6.11
N GLY A 32 4.29 7.05 -5.47
CA GLY A 32 4.07 5.61 -5.57
C GLY A 32 2.67 5.21 -5.12
N GLY A 33 2.04 5.97 -4.23
CA GLY A 33 0.65 5.77 -3.79
C GLY A 33 -0.38 5.82 -4.92
N LEU A 34 -0.10 6.54 -6.02
CA LEU A 34 -0.99 6.56 -7.19
C LEU A 34 -0.94 5.29 -8.04
N MET A 35 0.14 4.51 -7.93
CA MET A 35 0.35 3.31 -8.74
C MET A 35 0.29 2.03 -7.89
N ALA A 36 0.81 2.08 -6.68
CA ALA A 36 0.97 0.95 -5.77
C ALA A 36 1.01 1.40 -4.30
N ASN A 37 -0.12 1.89 -3.75
CA ASN A 37 -0.21 2.21 -2.32
C ASN A 37 -0.11 0.97 -1.40
N ASN A 38 -0.14 -0.23 -1.98
CA ASN A 38 0.28 -1.47 -1.34
C ASN A 38 1.19 -2.23 -2.31
N PRO A 39 2.53 -2.07 -2.21
CA PRO A 39 3.46 -2.57 -3.20
C PRO A 39 3.70 -4.09 -3.11
N THR A 40 2.89 -4.82 -2.31
CA THR A 40 3.15 -6.25 -2.05
C THR A 40 3.17 -7.07 -3.33
N LEU A 41 2.21 -6.86 -4.25
CA LEU A 41 2.14 -7.62 -5.50
C LEU A 41 3.25 -7.23 -6.48
N ASP A 42 3.63 -5.95 -6.50
CA ASP A 42 4.73 -5.45 -7.32
C ASP A 42 6.06 -6.05 -6.85
N VAL A 43 6.30 -6.08 -5.54
CA VAL A 43 7.49 -6.72 -4.94
C VAL A 43 7.52 -8.23 -5.22
N LEU A 44 6.39 -8.93 -5.12
CA LEU A 44 6.32 -10.35 -5.48
C LEU A 44 6.68 -10.59 -6.96
N THR A 45 6.24 -9.69 -7.84
CA THR A 45 6.53 -9.74 -9.28
C THR A 45 8.01 -9.51 -9.52
N GLU A 46 8.60 -8.48 -8.91
CA GLU A 46 10.01 -8.14 -9.06
C GLU A 46 10.92 -9.26 -8.54
N ILE A 47 10.63 -9.82 -7.37
CA ILE A 47 11.39 -10.97 -6.83
C ILE A 47 11.29 -12.18 -7.77
N HIS A 48 10.11 -12.42 -8.34
CA HIS A 48 9.92 -13.50 -9.30
C HIS A 48 10.76 -13.28 -10.56
N GLU A 49 10.69 -12.09 -11.17
CA GLU A 49 11.46 -11.72 -12.37
C GLU A 49 12.97 -11.80 -12.12
N TYR A 50 13.44 -11.29 -10.98
CA TYR A 50 14.85 -11.38 -10.57
C TYR A 50 15.32 -12.83 -10.46
N ASN A 51 14.58 -13.66 -9.71
CA ASN A 51 14.91 -15.07 -9.54
C ASN A 51 14.82 -15.86 -10.86
N PHE A 52 13.86 -15.52 -11.72
CA PHE A 52 13.72 -16.13 -13.04
C PHE A 52 14.90 -15.75 -13.96
N GLY A 53 15.30 -14.48 -13.96
CA GLY A 53 16.47 -14.01 -14.70
C GLY A 53 17.77 -14.70 -14.28
N LEU A 54 17.98 -14.88 -12.97
CA LEU A 54 19.12 -15.65 -12.46
C LEU A 54 19.12 -17.10 -12.95
N LYS A 55 17.95 -17.76 -12.97
CA LYS A 55 17.81 -19.12 -13.50
C LYS A 55 18.16 -19.17 -14.99
N MET A 56 17.70 -18.22 -15.79
CA MET A 56 18.03 -18.14 -17.21
C MET A 56 19.53 -17.94 -17.47
N GLN A 57 20.23 -17.28 -16.55
CA GLN A 57 21.69 -17.08 -16.61
C GLN A 57 22.49 -18.26 -16.03
N ASN A 58 21.86 -19.41 -15.76
CA ASN A 58 22.47 -20.57 -15.09
C ASN A 58 23.01 -20.25 -13.67
N ARG A 59 22.48 -19.22 -13.02
CA ARG A 59 22.82 -18.77 -11.65
C ARG A 59 21.71 -19.10 -10.66
N ALA A 60 21.07 -20.26 -10.83
CA ALA A 60 19.95 -20.68 -9.99
C ALA A 60 20.33 -20.80 -8.50
N SER A 61 21.61 -21.02 -8.17
CA SER A 61 22.14 -21.02 -6.80
C SER A 61 22.02 -19.68 -6.09
N ASP A 62 21.98 -18.59 -6.84
CA ASP A 62 21.92 -17.22 -6.31
C ASP A 62 20.47 -16.79 -6.03
N ALA A 63 19.50 -17.50 -6.62
CA ALA A 63 18.09 -17.24 -6.39
C ALA A 63 17.73 -17.49 -4.92
N ARG A 64 16.84 -16.66 -4.38
CA ARG A 64 16.36 -16.76 -2.99
C ARG A 64 14.83 -16.84 -3.00
N PRO A 65 14.24 -17.97 -2.57
CA PRO A 65 12.79 -18.07 -2.47
C PRO A 65 12.29 -17.20 -1.31
N ILE A 66 11.02 -16.79 -1.40
CA ILE A 66 10.38 -15.95 -0.39
C ILE A 66 9.95 -16.82 0.79
N GLY A 67 10.55 -16.61 1.96
CA GLY A 67 10.22 -17.35 3.17
C GLY A 67 8.96 -16.85 3.89
N CYS A 68 8.69 -15.55 3.84
CA CYS A 68 7.53 -14.91 4.46
C CYS A 68 7.32 -13.53 3.83
N VAL A 69 6.07 -13.06 3.78
CA VAL A 69 5.73 -11.69 3.36
C VAL A 69 5.05 -10.97 4.52
N ILE A 70 5.57 -9.80 4.86
CA ILE A 70 5.02 -8.91 5.89
C ILE A 70 4.63 -7.60 5.22
N SER A 71 3.35 -7.28 5.27
CA SER A 71 2.79 -6.06 4.72
C SER A 71 2.33 -5.18 5.87
N LEU A 72 2.86 -3.95 5.95
CA LEU A 72 2.53 -2.99 6.99
C LEU A 72 1.68 -1.87 6.39
N GLY A 73 0.56 -1.55 7.03
CA GLY A 73 -0.32 -0.45 6.64
C GLY A 73 -0.15 0.75 7.58
N CYS A 74 -0.52 1.92 7.08
CA CYS A 74 -0.50 3.17 7.85
C CYS A 74 -1.75 3.39 8.72
N GLY A 75 -2.52 2.33 8.98
CA GLY A 75 -3.79 2.40 9.69
C GLY A 75 -5.00 2.34 8.76
N ARG A 76 -6.14 2.00 9.35
CA ARG A 76 -7.44 1.90 8.72
C ARG A 76 -8.37 2.90 9.37
N ILE A 77 -9.00 3.74 8.56
CA ILE A 77 -10.04 4.68 9.00
C ILE A 77 -11.28 3.85 9.42
N PRO A 78 -12.03 4.28 10.45
CA PRO A 78 -13.26 3.62 10.85
C PRO A 78 -14.25 3.54 9.69
N CYS A 79 -15.04 2.46 9.63
CA CYS A 79 -16.12 2.36 8.66
C CYS A 79 -17.19 3.41 9.00
N ILE A 80 -17.29 4.44 8.17
CA ILE A 80 -18.40 5.40 8.22
C ILE A 80 -19.51 4.80 7.36
N ASP A 81 -20.71 4.60 7.92
CA ASP A 81 -21.87 4.21 7.14
C ASP A 81 -22.19 5.34 6.15
N VAL A 82 -22.00 5.07 4.85
CA VAL A 82 -22.35 6.01 3.80
C VAL A 82 -23.80 5.78 3.42
N ASP A 83 -24.65 6.77 3.66
CA ASP A 83 -26.03 6.75 3.16
C ASP A 83 -26.01 6.55 1.63
N ASN A 84 -26.80 5.58 1.16
CA ASN A 84 -26.84 5.14 -0.24
C ASN A 84 -26.92 6.33 -1.20
N VAL A 85 -25.85 6.56 -1.97
CA VAL A 85 -25.88 7.50 -3.09
C VAL A 85 -26.68 6.84 -4.21
N ASP A 86 -27.97 7.16 -4.26
CA ASP A 86 -28.87 6.74 -5.34
C ASP A 86 -28.37 7.29 -6.67
N VAL A 87 -27.77 6.43 -7.49
CA VAL A 87 -27.36 6.76 -8.87
C VAL A 87 -28.61 6.71 -9.76
N PHE A 88 -29.45 7.75 -9.66
CA PHE A 88 -30.58 7.92 -10.58
C PHE A 88 -30.19 8.71 -11.85
N ARG A 89 -30.65 8.15 -12.98
CA ARG A 89 -30.42 8.49 -14.40
C ARG A 89 -30.42 10.01 -14.73
N PRO A 90 -29.49 10.48 -15.59
CA PRO A 90 -29.38 11.90 -15.95
C PRO A 90 -30.42 12.31 -17.01
N GLY A 91 -31.01 13.49 -16.84
CA GLY A 91 -31.90 14.12 -17.81
C GLY A 91 -32.01 15.63 -17.59
N GLY A 92 -31.05 16.41 -18.10
CA GLY A 92 -31.19 17.87 -18.21
C GLY A 92 -29.88 18.66 -18.30
N LEU A 93 -29.94 19.83 -18.96
CA LEU A 93 -28.84 20.76 -19.27
C LEU A 93 -28.09 21.35 -18.04
N VAL A 94 -28.54 21.05 -16.82
CA VAL A 94 -27.82 21.35 -15.56
C VAL A 94 -26.51 20.52 -15.47
N ASP A 95 -26.38 19.45 -16.26
CA ASP A 95 -25.20 18.58 -16.26
C ASP A 95 -23.93 19.18 -16.86
N LEU A 96 -23.99 20.23 -17.71
CA LEU A 96 -22.76 20.77 -18.31
C LEU A 96 -21.91 21.55 -17.29
N TYR A 97 -22.53 22.27 -16.35
CA TYR A 97 -21.82 22.89 -15.23
C TYR A 97 -21.36 21.87 -14.19
N LYS A 98 -22.13 20.79 -14.00
CA LYS A 98 -21.69 19.63 -13.21
C LYS A 98 -20.60 18.82 -13.90
N THR A 99 -20.33 19.00 -15.19
CA THR A 99 -19.27 18.29 -15.90
C THR A 99 -17.88 18.79 -15.46
N VAL A 100 -17.72 20.09 -15.20
CA VAL A 100 -16.43 20.65 -14.74
C VAL A 100 -16.17 20.32 -13.26
N SER A 101 -17.20 20.42 -12.41
CA SER A 101 -17.10 20.01 -11.00
C SER A 101 -17.01 18.48 -10.85
N GLY A 102 -17.74 17.74 -11.69
CA GLY A 102 -17.80 16.28 -11.74
C GLY A 102 -16.54 15.63 -12.29
N ALA A 103 -15.80 16.28 -13.20
CA ALA A 103 -14.48 15.80 -13.63
C ALA A 103 -13.48 15.81 -12.45
N SER A 104 -13.55 16.81 -11.57
CA SER A 104 -12.70 16.85 -10.37
C SER A 104 -13.12 15.80 -9.32
N ALA A 105 -14.42 15.54 -9.18
CA ALA A 105 -14.94 14.48 -8.30
C ALA A 105 -14.61 13.08 -8.83
N LEU A 106 -14.76 12.84 -10.13
CA LEU A 106 -14.37 11.58 -10.78
C LEU A 106 -12.85 11.37 -10.72
N GLY A 107 -12.06 12.44 -10.89
CA GLY A 107 -10.62 12.40 -10.70
C GLY A 107 -10.22 12.02 -9.28
N ARG A 108 -10.86 12.62 -8.26
CA ARG A 108 -10.68 12.22 -6.85
C ARG A 108 -11.08 10.77 -6.62
N LEU A 109 -12.22 10.32 -7.12
CA LEU A 109 -12.64 8.91 -6.99
C LEU A 109 -11.64 7.95 -7.66
N ILE A 110 -11.07 8.31 -8.81
CA ILE A 110 -10.03 7.50 -9.46
C ILE A 110 -8.76 7.46 -8.61
N VAL A 111 -8.34 8.60 -8.05
CA VAL A 111 -7.20 8.68 -7.13
C VAL A 111 -7.47 7.87 -5.85
N ASP A 112 -8.65 7.97 -5.27
CA ASP A 112 -9.06 7.22 -4.08
C ASP A 112 -9.05 5.72 -4.36
N GLN A 113 -9.55 5.27 -5.52
CA GLN A 113 -9.51 3.86 -5.92
C GLN A 113 -8.09 3.37 -6.22
N ALA A 114 -7.24 4.20 -6.83
CA ALA A 114 -5.85 3.88 -7.14
C ALA A 114 -4.97 3.83 -5.88
N THR A 115 -5.34 4.61 -4.86
CA THR A 115 -4.65 4.68 -3.56
C THR A 115 -5.23 3.70 -2.53
N ILE A 116 -6.13 2.78 -2.92
CA ILE A 116 -6.62 1.73 -2.01
C ILE A 116 -5.44 0.83 -1.60
N SER A 117 -5.11 0.81 -0.31
CA SER A 117 -4.06 -0.05 0.25
C SER A 117 -4.61 -1.26 1.03
N GLU A 118 -5.92 -1.27 1.30
CA GLU A 118 -6.65 -2.26 2.10
C GLU A 118 -7.74 -2.99 1.28
N GLY A 119 -8.26 -4.10 1.78
CA GLY A 119 -9.29 -4.88 1.08
C GLY A 119 -8.73 -5.70 -0.10
N ARG A 120 -9.17 -5.42 -1.34
CA ARG A 120 -8.86 -6.28 -2.50
C ARG A 120 -7.37 -6.46 -2.78
N PRO A 121 -6.49 -5.43 -2.70
CA PRO A 121 -5.05 -5.62 -2.87
C PRO A 121 -4.46 -6.60 -1.84
N VAL A 122 -4.89 -6.51 -0.58
CA VAL A 122 -4.47 -7.41 0.50
C VAL A 122 -4.97 -8.83 0.26
N ASP A 123 -6.23 -9.00 -0.17
CA ASP A 123 -6.79 -10.33 -0.45
C ASP A 123 -6.09 -11.01 -1.62
N ARG A 124 -5.79 -10.26 -2.68
CA ARG A 124 -5.00 -10.75 -3.83
C ARG A 124 -3.60 -11.15 -3.38
N ALA A 125 -2.91 -10.29 -2.62
CA ALA A 125 -1.58 -10.59 -2.10
C ALA A 125 -1.58 -11.86 -1.23
N ARG A 126 -2.57 -12.01 -0.34
CA ARG A 126 -2.73 -13.20 0.50
C ARG A 126 -2.95 -14.46 -0.34
N ALA A 127 -3.82 -14.40 -1.37
CA ALA A 127 -4.08 -15.53 -2.25
C ALA A 127 -2.82 -15.94 -3.03
N TRP A 128 -2.10 -14.97 -3.59
CA TRP A 128 -0.83 -15.22 -4.29
C TRP A 128 0.23 -15.84 -3.37
N CYS A 129 0.41 -15.30 -2.16
CA CYS A 129 1.32 -15.89 -1.18
C CYS A 129 0.91 -17.32 -0.82
N SER A 130 -0.39 -17.59 -0.66
CA SER A 130 -0.90 -18.94 -0.42
C SER A 130 -0.60 -19.90 -1.59
N MET A 131 -0.65 -19.43 -2.84
CA MET A 131 -0.34 -20.26 -4.02
C MET A 131 1.12 -20.72 -4.05
N ILE A 132 2.03 -19.90 -3.50
CA ILE A 132 3.47 -20.23 -3.42
C ILE A 132 3.89 -20.82 -2.08
N ASN A 133 2.92 -21.20 -1.22
CA ASN A 133 3.15 -21.70 0.15
C ASN A 133 3.98 -20.77 1.04
N THR A 134 3.80 -19.45 0.87
CA THR A 134 4.49 -18.43 1.66
C THR A 134 3.53 -17.82 2.68
N PRO A 135 3.87 -17.81 3.99
CA PRO A 135 3.09 -17.10 5.01
C PRO A 135 2.96 -15.61 4.70
N TYR A 136 1.75 -15.07 4.88
CA TYR A 136 1.44 -13.66 4.65
C TYR A 136 0.85 -13.00 5.89
N TYR A 137 1.51 -11.97 6.40
CA TYR A 137 1.04 -11.17 7.53
C TYR A 137 0.76 -9.73 7.10
N ARG A 138 -0.50 -9.29 7.24
CA ARG A 138 -0.88 -7.87 7.17
C ARG A 138 -1.12 -7.33 8.57
N PHE A 139 -0.43 -6.25 8.91
CA PHE A 139 -0.64 -5.46 10.11
C PHE A 139 -1.06 -4.04 9.72
N SER A 140 -2.27 -3.66 10.13
CA SER A 140 -2.84 -2.35 9.85
C SER A 140 -3.89 -2.07 10.93
N PRO A 141 -3.59 -1.21 11.92
CA PRO A 141 -4.49 -0.96 13.05
C PRO A 141 -5.76 -0.23 12.59
N LEU A 142 -6.89 -0.53 13.23
CA LEU A 142 -8.09 0.29 13.08
C LEU A 142 -7.92 1.52 13.97
N LEU A 143 -8.01 2.71 13.37
CA LEU A 143 -7.88 3.98 14.07
C LEU A 143 -9.26 4.50 14.49
N SER A 144 -9.33 5.34 15.53
CA SER A 144 -10.59 5.99 15.95
C SER A 144 -11.05 7.08 15.01
N ASP A 145 -10.09 7.79 14.40
CA ASP A 145 -10.33 9.03 13.67
C ASP A 145 -9.76 8.94 12.25
N ASP A 146 -10.34 9.72 11.34
CA ASP A 146 -9.77 9.95 10.01
C ASP A 146 -8.63 10.97 10.11
N ILE A 147 -7.39 10.47 10.13
CA ILE A 147 -6.18 11.29 10.28
C ILE A 147 -5.65 11.63 8.89
N SER A 148 -5.68 12.93 8.57
CA SER A 148 -5.12 13.45 7.31
C SER A 148 -3.61 13.20 7.20
N LEU A 149 -3.13 13.05 5.95
CA LEU A 149 -1.71 12.85 5.63
C LEU A 149 -0.81 13.99 6.14
N ASP A 150 -1.35 15.21 6.21
CA ASP A 150 -0.67 16.42 6.69
C ASP A 150 -0.99 16.74 8.16
N CYS A 151 -1.40 15.76 8.97
CA CYS A 151 -1.65 15.96 10.38
C CYS A 151 -0.34 16.29 11.14
N HIS A 152 -0.37 17.41 11.88
CA HIS A 152 0.72 17.84 12.77
C HIS A 152 0.25 17.97 14.24
N ASP A 153 -1.00 17.58 14.55
CA ASP A 153 -1.50 17.62 15.93
C ASP A 153 -0.91 16.48 16.77
N GLU A 154 -0.11 16.85 17.76
CA GLU A 154 0.56 15.89 18.65
C GLU A 154 -0.43 14.97 19.35
N ARG A 155 -1.62 15.47 19.72
CA ARG A 155 -2.61 14.64 20.44
C ARG A 155 -3.16 13.54 19.53
N ALA A 156 -3.54 13.89 18.31
CA ALA A 156 -3.98 12.92 17.30
C ALA A 156 -2.89 11.87 17.01
N LEU A 157 -1.63 12.31 16.86
CA LEU A 157 -0.49 11.41 16.59
C LEU A 157 -0.20 10.48 17.77
N ILE A 158 -0.25 10.99 19.01
CA ILE A 158 -0.08 10.17 20.22
C ILE A 158 -1.20 9.15 20.34
N ASN A 159 -2.46 9.52 20.05
CA ASN A 159 -3.57 8.58 20.07
C ASN A 159 -3.39 7.49 19.01
N MET A 160 -3.01 7.85 17.78
CA MET A 160 -2.70 6.89 16.70
C MET A 160 -1.60 5.90 17.12
N MET A 161 -0.54 6.38 17.77
CA MET A 161 0.51 5.52 18.32
C MET A 161 -0.01 4.59 19.40
N TRP A 162 -0.84 5.09 20.31
CA TRP A 162 -1.45 4.31 21.39
C TRP A 162 -2.37 3.20 20.86
N GLU A 163 -3.21 3.52 19.88
CA GLU A 163 -4.09 2.55 19.21
C GLU A 163 -3.29 1.47 18.48
N THR A 164 -2.21 1.87 17.82
CA THR A 164 -1.27 0.94 17.20
C THR A 164 -0.67 -0.01 18.24
N GLN A 165 -0.25 0.50 19.40
CA GLN A 165 0.26 -0.34 20.49
C GLN A 165 -0.81 -1.32 21.00
N CYS A 166 -2.04 -0.84 21.25
CA CYS A 166 -3.15 -1.68 21.66
C CYS A 166 -3.44 -2.79 20.64
N TYR A 167 -3.43 -2.45 19.34
CA TYR A 167 -3.57 -3.41 18.24
C TYR A 167 -2.47 -4.48 18.27
N MET A 168 -1.21 -4.09 18.46
CA MET A 168 -0.08 -5.03 18.53
C MET A 168 -0.20 -5.97 19.74
N VAL A 169 -0.62 -5.47 20.90
CA VAL A 169 -0.86 -6.27 22.11
C VAL A 169 -2.01 -7.26 21.90
N ALA A 170 -3.10 -6.83 21.28
CA ALA A 170 -4.22 -7.71 20.93
C ALA A 170 -3.80 -8.81 19.94
N ASN A 171 -2.91 -8.48 18.99
CA ASN A 171 -2.41 -9.39 17.96
C ASN A 171 -1.08 -10.07 18.34
N ARG A 172 -0.67 -10.05 19.62
CA ARG A 172 0.62 -10.59 20.08
C ARG A 172 0.89 -12.03 19.61
N HIS A 173 -0.16 -12.85 19.48
CA HIS A 173 -0.04 -14.23 19.00
C HIS A 173 0.52 -14.29 17.57
N ARG A 174 0.02 -13.44 16.66
CA ARG A 174 0.50 -13.34 15.26
C ARG A 174 1.93 -12.81 15.21
N VAL A 175 2.26 -11.88 16.11
CA VAL A 175 3.63 -11.36 16.23
C VAL A 175 4.59 -12.44 16.70
N HIS A 176 4.20 -13.25 17.68
CA HIS A 176 5.01 -14.38 18.14
C HIS A 176 5.21 -15.45 17.06
N GLU A 177 4.15 -15.77 16.30
CA GLU A 177 4.24 -16.65 15.15
C GLU A 177 5.24 -16.12 14.11
N LEU A 178 5.14 -14.84 13.76
CA LEU A 178 6.07 -14.18 12.86
C LEU A 178 7.52 -14.21 13.39
N VAL A 179 7.73 -13.90 14.66
CA VAL A 179 9.05 -13.97 15.30
C VAL A 179 9.61 -15.39 15.25
N SER A 180 8.77 -16.42 15.37
CA SER A 180 9.20 -17.81 15.26
C SER A 180 9.66 -18.17 13.83
N LEU A 181 9.05 -17.56 12.81
CA LEU A 181 9.44 -17.75 11.40
C LEU A 181 10.72 -16.99 11.04
N LEU A 182 10.93 -15.80 11.61
CA LEU A 182 12.10 -14.96 11.31
C LEU A 182 13.36 -15.37 12.07
N ARG A 183 13.21 -16.09 13.19
CA ARG A 183 14.37 -16.61 13.93
C ARG A 183 15.03 -17.71 13.09
N PRO A 184 16.37 -17.66 12.92
CA PRO A 184 17.08 -18.79 12.35
C PRO A 184 16.79 -20.02 13.19
N GLY A 185 16.48 -21.15 12.53
CA GLY A 185 16.43 -22.42 13.23
C GLY A 185 17.80 -22.70 13.88
N PRO A 186 17.88 -23.51 14.94
CA PRO A 186 19.15 -23.81 15.61
C PRO A 186 20.23 -24.48 14.72
N ASN A 187 19.96 -24.73 13.42
CA ASN A 187 20.84 -25.45 12.48
C ASN A 187 20.97 -24.76 11.09
N SER A 188 20.77 -23.44 10.98
CA SER A 188 21.06 -22.68 9.74
C SER A 188 22.28 -21.77 9.90
#